data_AF-A0A1K2BMM2-F1
#
_entry.id   AF-A0A1K2BMM2-F1
#
_cell.length_a   1.000
_cell.length_b   1.000
_cell.length_c   1.000
_cell.angle_alpha   90.00
_cell.angle_beta   90.00
_cell.angle_gamma   90.00
#
_symmetry.space_group_name_H-M   'P 1'
#
loop_
_entity.id
_entity.type
_entity.pdbx_description
1 polymer ?
#
loop_
_entity_poly.entity_id
_entity_poly.type
_entity_poly.pdbx_seq_one_letter_code
_entity_poly.pdbx_strand_id
1 'polypeptide(L)'
;MVAATIRTIFAQPTAEAVRAQVDTVADMLGRQFPKVKPMLLEAKEDLTGFADFPQPHWEKFRSTNPLERINREIKRRTDVVQVFPSPEAVLRLATAVLAEMHDEWIAFPRRYLSEESMATLYATADTEALPGTTEG
;
A
#
# COMPACT_ATOMS: atom_id res chain seq x y z
N MET A 1 -10.72 -18.02 -9.53
CA MET A 1 -10.08 -17.85 -10.86
C MET A 1 -9.55 -16.42 -11.02
N VAL A 2 -10.40 -15.39 -11.15
CA VAL A 2 -9.99 -13.97 -11.36
C VAL A 2 -8.97 -13.44 -10.34
N ALA A 3 -9.25 -13.56 -9.03
CA ALA A 3 -8.34 -13.05 -8.00
C ALA A 3 -6.97 -13.75 -7.99
N ALA A 4 -6.92 -15.04 -8.34
CA ALA A 4 -5.65 -15.79 -8.42
C ALA A 4 -4.81 -15.32 -9.61
N THR A 5 -5.47 -15.06 -10.76
CA THR A 5 -4.83 -14.46 -11.93
C THR A 5 -4.28 -13.07 -11.62
N ILE A 6 -5.05 -12.20 -10.97
CA ILE A 6 -4.57 -10.84 -10.62
C ILE A 6 -3.35 -10.93 -9.69
N ARG A 7 -3.34 -11.88 -8.75
CA ARG A 7 -2.21 -12.08 -7.85
C ARG A 7 -0.89 -12.42 -8.55
N THR A 8 -0.91 -12.93 -9.79
CA THR A 8 0.34 -13.21 -10.51
C THR A 8 1.10 -11.95 -10.90
N ILE A 9 0.42 -10.78 -11.00
CA ILE A 9 1.07 -9.48 -11.22
C ILE A 9 2.08 -9.19 -10.11
N PHE A 10 1.70 -9.44 -8.86
CA PHE A 10 2.52 -9.16 -7.68
C PHE A 10 3.55 -10.25 -7.35
N ALA A 11 3.56 -11.35 -8.10
CA ALA A 11 4.47 -12.48 -7.89
C ALA A 11 5.70 -12.44 -8.82
N GLN A 12 5.83 -11.40 -9.65
CA GLN A 12 6.91 -11.28 -10.61
C GLN A 12 8.24 -10.90 -9.92
N PRO A 13 9.39 -11.34 -10.47
CA PRO A 13 10.69 -11.13 -9.84
C PRO A 13 11.30 -9.76 -10.14
N THR A 14 10.84 -9.03 -11.16
CA THR A 14 11.41 -7.74 -11.60
C THR A 14 10.33 -6.72 -11.90
N ALA A 15 10.67 -5.43 -11.80
CA ALA A 15 9.72 -4.34 -12.00
C ALA A 15 9.18 -4.29 -13.44
N GLU A 16 10.03 -4.61 -14.42
CA GLU A 16 9.61 -4.78 -15.81
C GLU A 16 8.61 -5.93 -15.96
N ALA A 17 8.89 -7.09 -15.34
CA ALA A 17 8.00 -8.24 -15.39
C ALA A 17 6.65 -7.95 -14.70
N VAL A 18 6.64 -7.23 -13.57
CA VAL A 18 5.40 -6.76 -12.91
C VAL A 18 4.54 -5.96 -13.90
N ARG A 19 5.14 -4.97 -14.58
CA ARG A 19 4.44 -4.09 -15.54
C ARG A 19 3.92 -4.84 -16.76
N ALA A 20 4.73 -5.73 -17.34
CA ALA A 20 4.33 -6.55 -18.47
C ALA A 20 3.23 -7.57 -18.10
N GLN A 21 3.24 -8.06 -16.86
CA GLN A 21 2.23 -9.01 -16.39
C GLN A 21 0.84 -8.37 -16.28
N VAL A 22 0.74 -7.06 -16.02
CA VAL A 22 -0.55 -6.34 -16.04
C VAL A 22 -1.20 -6.46 -17.42
N ASP A 23 -0.45 -6.21 -18.49
CA ASP A 23 -0.99 -6.28 -19.87
C ASP A 23 -1.47 -7.71 -20.19
N THR A 24 -0.65 -8.71 -19.84
CA THR A 24 -0.98 -10.13 -20.03
C THR A 24 -2.26 -10.52 -19.30
N VAL A 25 -2.40 -10.10 -18.04
CA VAL A 25 -3.59 -10.39 -17.22
C VAL A 25 -4.81 -9.64 -17.75
N ALA A 26 -4.65 -8.39 -18.17
CA ALA A 26 -5.73 -7.57 -18.72
C ALA A 26 -6.28 -8.18 -20.02
N ASP A 27 -5.41 -8.67 -20.91
CA ASP A 27 -5.82 -9.37 -22.13
C ASP A 27 -6.52 -10.68 -21.83
N MET A 28 -6.00 -11.49 -20.90
CA MET A 28 -6.58 -12.78 -20.56
C MET A 28 -7.96 -12.63 -19.93
N LEU A 29 -8.10 -11.77 -18.92
CA LEU A 29 -9.37 -11.54 -18.23
C LEU A 29 -10.36 -10.76 -19.08
N GLY A 30 -9.88 -9.85 -19.93
CA GLY A 30 -10.70 -9.04 -20.83
C GLY A 30 -11.54 -9.86 -21.81
N ARG A 31 -11.08 -11.06 -22.21
CA ARG A 31 -11.84 -11.97 -23.08
C ARG A 31 -13.14 -12.45 -22.45
N GLN A 32 -13.14 -12.70 -21.14
CA GLN A 32 -14.32 -13.18 -20.40
C GLN A 32 -15.07 -12.02 -19.73
N PHE A 33 -14.34 -10.98 -19.33
CA PHE A 33 -14.85 -9.83 -18.59
C PHE A 33 -14.38 -8.53 -19.26
N PRO A 34 -15.08 -8.03 -20.30
CA PRO A 34 -14.60 -6.91 -21.11
C PRO A 34 -14.32 -5.62 -20.33
N LYS A 35 -15.00 -5.41 -19.20
CA LYS A 35 -14.77 -4.25 -18.31
C LYS A 35 -13.44 -4.33 -17.54
N VAL A 36 -12.89 -5.53 -17.31
CA VAL A 36 -11.69 -5.70 -16.48
C VAL A 36 -10.45 -5.17 -17.17
N LYS A 37 -10.34 -5.33 -18.50
CA LYS A 37 -9.19 -4.85 -19.26
C LYS A 37 -8.96 -3.34 -19.10
N PRO A 38 -9.93 -2.45 -19.41
CA PRO A 38 -9.71 -1.02 -19.24
C PRO A 38 -9.43 -0.65 -17.77
N MET A 39 -10.11 -1.28 -16.80
CA MET A 39 -9.85 -1.01 -15.37
C MET A 39 -8.42 -1.34 -14.95
N LEU A 40 -7.85 -2.48 -15.39
CA LEU A 40 -6.48 -2.86 -15.07
C LEU A 40 -5.45 -1.97 -15.75
N LEU A 41 -5.71 -1.56 -17.00
CA LEU A 41 -4.80 -0.70 -17.74
C LEU A 41 -4.80 0.73 -17.20
N GLU A 42 -5.97 1.25 -16.81
CA GLU A 42 -6.10 2.56 -16.16
C GLU A 42 -5.38 2.57 -14.80
N ALA A 43 -5.50 1.50 -14.01
CA ALA A 43 -4.85 1.37 -12.71
C ALA A 43 -3.39 0.87 -12.78
N LYS A 44 -2.77 0.76 -13.97
CA LYS A 44 -1.48 0.08 -14.14
C LYS A 44 -0.36 0.74 -13.32
N GLU A 45 -0.27 2.07 -13.36
CA GLU A 45 0.71 2.82 -12.57
C GLU A 45 0.51 2.57 -11.07
N ASP A 46 -0.72 2.76 -10.58
CA ASP A 46 -1.07 2.57 -9.17
C ASP A 46 -0.82 1.13 -8.67
N LEU A 47 -1.11 0.13 -9.51
CA LEU A 47 -0.91 -1.28 -9.19
C LEU A 47 0.56 -1.69 -9.15
N THR A 48 1.44 -0.98 -9.87
CA THR A 48 2.83 -1.41 -10.08
C THR A 48 3.86 -0.49 -9.45
N GLY A 49 3.46 0.67 -8.91
CA GLY A 49 4.38 1.62 -8.24
C GLY A 49 5.16 1.03 -7.05
N PHE A 50 4.67 -0.06 -6.44
CA PHE A 50 5.45 -0.77 -5.42
C PHE A 50 6.79 -1.32 -5.96
N ALA A 51 6.87 -1.58 -7.28
CA ALA A 51 8.02 -2.15 -7.93
C ALA A 51 9.17 -1.14 -8.14
N ASP A 52 8.91 0.15 -7.88
CA ASP A 52 9.94 1.20 -7.84
C ASP A 52 10.72 1.22 -6.53
N PHE A 53 10.23 0.51 -5.51
CA PHE A 53 10.93 0.34 -4.23
C PHE A 53 11.90 -0.84 -4.28
N PRO A 54 12.87 -0.91 -3.34
CA PRO A 54 13.74 -2.06 -3.22
C PRO A 54 12.95 -3.36 -3.05
N GLN A 55 13.35 -4.41 -3.77
CA GLN A 55 12.70 -5.71 -3.75
C GLN A 55 12.44 -6.30 -2.33
N PRO A 56 13.33 -6.13 -1.33
CA PRO A 56 13.07 -6.57 0.04
C PRO A 56 11.81 -5.97 0.70
N HIS A 57 11.19 -4.96 0.09
CA HIS A 57 10.01 -4.28 0.62
C HIS A 57 8.73 -4.57 -0.17
N TRP A 58 8.81 -5.23 -1.32
CA TRP A 58 7.63 -5.51 -2.16
C TRP A 58 6.54 -6.29 -1.43
N GLU A 59 6.93 -7.28 -0.62
CA GLU A 59 5.97 -8.04 0.19
C GLU A 59 5.20 -7.18 1.19
N LYS A 60 5.84 -6.14 1.73
CA LYS A 60 5.23 -5.22 2.67
C LYS A 60 4.25 -4.28 1.96
N PHE A 61 4.64 -3.75 0.80
CA PHE A 61 3.78 -2.85 0.01
C PHE A 61 2.53 -3.54 -0.54
N ARG A 62 2.64 -4.80 -0.98
CA ARG A 62 1.47 -5.56 -1.49
C ARG A 62 0.57 -6.15 -0.40
N SER A 63 0.95 -6.03 0.88
CA SER A 63 0.17 -6.60 1.99
C SER A 63 -0.92 -5.64 2.45
N THR A 64 -2.15 -6.14 2.54
CA THR A 64 -3.28 -5.43 3.18
C THR A 64 -3.33 -5.65 4.69
N ASN A 65 -2.45 -6.51 5.26
CA ASN A 65 -2.51 -6.89 6.67
C ASN A 65 -2.48 -5.70 7.65
N PRO A 66 -1.63 -4.67 7.48
CA PRO A 66 -1.63 -3.52 8.38
C PRO A 66 -2.96 -2.77 8.36
N LEU A 67 -3.52 -2.55 7.16
CA LEU A 67 -4.78 -1.84 6.95
C LEU A 67 -5.96 -2.65 7.52
N GLU A 68 -6.00 -3.96 7.26
CA GLU A 68 -6.99 -4.87 7.84
C GLU A 68 -6.94 -4.91 9.36
N ARG A 69 -5.74 -4.87 9.96
CA ARG A 69 -5.56 -4.83 11.42
C ARG A 69 -6.17 -3.56 12.00
N ILE A 70 -5.89 -2.40 11.41
CA ILE A 70 -6.44 -1.10 11.83
C ILE A 70 -7.97 -1.09 11.67
N ASN A 71 -8.49 -1.53 10.52
CA ASN A 71 -9.93 -1.60 10.28
C ASN A 71 -10.64 -2.53 11.27
N ARG A 72 -10.02 -3.67 11.61
CA ARG A 72 -10.55 -4.61 12.60
C ARG A 72 -10.58 -3.99 14.01
N GLU A 73 -9.57 -3.20 14.36
CA GLU A 73 -9.51 -2.48 15.64
C GLU A 73 -10.62 -1.44 15.74
N ILE A 74 -10.77 -0.58 14.72
CA ILE A 74 -11.84 0.42 14.65
C ILE A 74 -13.20 -0.26 14.72
N LYS A 75 -13.42 -1.34 13.97
CA LYS A 75 -14.65 -2.12 14.01
C LYS A 75 -14.93 -2.66 15.42
N ARG A 76 -13.94 -3.31 16.06
CA ARG A 76 -14.12 -3.86 17.41
C ARG A 76 -14.53 -2.80 18.43
N ARG A 77 -13.93 -1.60 18.40
CA ARG A 77 -14.25 -0.54 19.36
C ARG A 77 -15.59 0.15 19.06
N THR A 78 -15.93 0.30 17.79
CA THR A 78 -17.25 0.82 17.40
C THR A 78 -18.38 -0.16 17.72
N ASP A 79 -18.13 -1.47 17.60
CA ASP A 79 -19.09 -2.53 17.97
C ASP A 79 -19.45 -2.47 19.48
N VAL A 80 -18.59 -1.96 20.37
CA VAL A 80 -18.95 -1.79 21.80
C VAL A 80 -19.93 -0.65 22.02
N VAL A 81 -19.81 0.43 21.24
CA VAL A 81 -20.65 1.63 21.39
C VAL A 81 -22.06 1.41 20.81
N GLN A 82 -22.18 0.55 19.78
CA GLN A 82 -23.42 0.21 19.06
C GLN A 82 -24.09 1.39 18.33
N VAL A 83 -24.46 2.46 19.04
CA VAL A 83 -25.11 3.67 18.51
C VAL A 83 -24.39 4.91 18.99
N PHE A 84 -23.95 5.74 18.04
CA PHE A 84 -23.26 6.99 18.35
C PHE A 84 -24.23 8.18 18.39
N PRO A 85 -24.02 9.14 19.30
CA PRO A 85 -24.87 10.32 19.42
C PRO A 85 -24.67 11.34 18.29
N SER A 86 -23.52 11.30 17.60
CA SER A 86 -23.23 12.15 16.45
C SER A 86 -22.07 11.60 15.61
N PRO A 87 -21.89 12.04 14.35
CA PRO A 87 -20.74 11.67 13.52
C PRO A 87 -19.39 12.03 14.15
N GLU A 88 -19.31 13.16 14.87
CA GLU A 88 -18.08 13.60 15.54
C GLU A 88 -17.68 12.64 16.66
N ALA A 89 -18.64 11.96 17.30
CA ALA A 89 -18.34 10.95 18.32
C ALA A 89 -17.66 9.72 17.71
N VAL A 90 -18.07 9.28 16.52
CA VAL A 90 -17.40 8.19 15.79
C VAL A 90 -15.99 8.62 15.39
N LEU A 91 -15.85 9.83 14.85
CA LEU A 91 -14.56 10.37 14.43
C LEU A 91 -13.58 10.43 15.60
N ARG A 92 -14.01 10.91 16.77
CA ARG A 92 -13.18 10.94 17.99
C ARG A 92 -12.66 9.55 18.37
N LEU A 93 -13.52 8.52 18.32
CA LEU A 93 -13.11 7.15 18.64
C LEU A 93 -12.11 6.61 17.61
N ALA A 94 -12.38 6.78 16.31
CA ALA A 94 -11.48 6.34 15.26
C ALA A 94 -10.12 7.04 15.34
N THR A 95 -10.10 8.35 15.57
CA THR A 95 -8.86 9.12 15.76
C THR A 95 -8.09 8.67 17.00
N ALA A 96 -8.77 8.38 18.11
CA ALA A 96 -8.12 7.87 19.31
C ALA A 96 -7.44 6.51 19.07
N VAL A 97 -8.07 5.61 18.28
CA VAL A 97 -7.47 4.34 17.86
C VAL A 97 -6.21 4.56 17.01
N LEU A 98 -6.27 5.49 16.05
CA LEU A 98 -5.13 5.80 15.19
C LEU A 98 -3.97 6.41 15.98
N ALA A 99 -4.26 7.28 16.95
CA ALA A 99 -3.25 7.86 17.84
C ALA A 99 -2.56 6.78 18.68
N GLU A 100 -3.32 5.88 19.30
CA GLU A 100 -2.76 4.76 20.07
C GLU A 100 -1.87 3.85 19.21
N MET A 101 -2.30 3.58 17.97
CA MET A 101 -1.50 2.80 17.01
C MET A 101 -0.20 3.50 16.63
N HIS A 102 -0.25 4.82 16.44
CA HIS A 102 0.91 5.63 16.13
C HIS A 102 1.92 5.61 17.27
N ASP A 103 1.44 5.79 18.50
CA ASP A 103 2.29 5.73 19.70
C ASP A 103 2.94 4.35 19.86
N GLU A 104 2.18 3.28 19.61
CA GLU A 104 2.70 1.90 19.59
C GLU A 104 3.83 1.76 18.56
N TRP A 105 3.64 2.25 17.34
CA TRP A 105 4.63 2.17 16.27
C TRP A 105 5.89 3.00 16.53
N ILE A 106 5.77 4.15 17.20
CA ILE A 106 6.92 4.94 17.63
C ILE A 106 7.69 4.23 18.74
N ALA A 107 6.99 3.61 19.69
CA ALA A 107 7.59 2.98 20.85
C ALA A 107 8.40 1.71 20.50
N PHE A 108 8.04 1.00 19.41
CA PHE A 108 8.75 -0.21 19.00
C PHE A 108 9.93 0.09 18.05
N PRO A 109 11.17 -0.32 18.39
CA PRO A 109 12.37 -0.01 17.60
C PRO A 109 12.47 -0.80 16.28
N ARG A 110 11.49 -1.65 15.95
CA ARG A 110 11.48 -2.44 14.71
C ARG A 110 10.86 -1.63 13.59
N ARG A 111 11.72 -1.03 12.77
CA ARG A 111 11.26 -0.30 11.58
C ARG A 111 10.62 -1.24 10.58
N TYR A 112 9.43 -0.87 10.12
CA TYR A 112 8.69 -1.65 9.14
C TYR A 112 9.39 -1.68 7.78
N LEU A 113 10.04 -0.59 7.37
CA LEU A 113 10.93 -0.51 6.21
C LEU A 113 12.36 -0.23 6.69
N SER A 114 13.36 -0.88 6.10
CA SER A 114 14.75 -0.70 6.53
C SER A 114 15.30 0.58 5.91
N GLU A 115 15.91 1.46 6.72
CA GLU A 115 16.56 2.67 6.21
C GLU A 115 17.69 2.36 5.24
N GLU A 116 18.51 1.35 5.53
CA GLU A 116 19.61 0.93 4.66
C GLU A 116 19.10 0.52 3.27
N SER A 117 18.03 -0.29 3.24
CA SER A 117 17.44 -0.71 1.96
C SER A 117 16.82 0.48 1.23
N MET A 118 16.11 1.36 1.95
CA MET A 118 15.46 2.54 1.36
C MET A 118 16.48 3.58 0.85
N ALA A 119 17.67 3.66 1.46
CA ALA A 119 18.73 4.56 1.03
C ALA A 119 19.23 4.26 -0.40
N THR A 120 19.08 3.02 -0.87
CA THR A 120 19.45 2.63 -2.24
C THR A 120 18.65 3.37 -3.33
N LEU A 121 17.45 3.87 -2.99
CA LEU A 121 16.65 4.71 -3.87
C LEU A 121 17.33 6.04 -4.18
N TYR A 122 18.05 6.60 -3.21
CA TYR A 122 18.72 7.90 -3.34
C TYR A 122 20.15 7.78 -3.86
N ALA A 123 20.78 6.61 -3.73
CA ALA A 123 22.14 6.37 -4.21
C ALA A 123 22.28 6.41 -5.75
N THR A 124 21.18 6.28 -6.48
CA THR A 124 21.14 6.30 -7.96
C THR A 124 20.56 7.59 -8.53
N ALA A 125 20.03 8.47 -7.68
CA ALA A 125 19.59 9.79 -8.08
C ALA A 125 20.77 10.77 -7.90
N ASP A 126 21.30 11.28 -9.00
CA ASP A 126 21.95 12.61 -8.96
C ASP A 126 20.92 13.53 -8.29
N THR A 127 21.16 13.83 -7.03
CA THR A 127 20.21 14.59 -6.21
C THR A 127 20.27 16.02 -6.71
N GLU A 128 19.49 16.35 -7.75
CA GLU A 128 19.03 17.71 -7.92
C GLU A 128 18.27 18.05 -6.64
N ALA A 129 18.92 18.86 -5.80
CA ALA A 129 18.36 19.34 -4.56
C ALA A 129 16.95 19.87 -4.85
N LEU A 130 15.97 19.38 -4.08
CA LEU A 130 14.63 19.96 -4.08
C LEU A 130 14.77 21.47 -3.88
N PRO A 131 14.17 22.32 -4.74
CA PRO A 131 14.31 23.76 -4.62
C PRO A 131 13.70 24.21 -3.28
N GLY A 132 14.56 24.50 -2.29
CA GLY A 132 14.15 25.07 -1.00
C GLY A 132 14.77 24.49 0.27
N THR A 133 15.55 23.42 0.24
CA THR A 133 16.28 22.96 1.46
C THR A 133 17.61 23.68 1.59
N THR A 134 17.57 24.92 2.08
CA THR A 134 18.74 25.56 2.70
C THR A 134 18.63 25.32 4.21
N GLU A 135 19.70 24.76 4.77
CA GLU A 135 19.86 24.43 6.19
C GLU A 135 19.63 25.65 7.10
N GLY A 136 19.01 25.40 8.26
CA GLY A 136 18.90 26.32 9.38
C GLY A 136 19.08 25.57 10.69
#